data_AF-A0A4Q5LKE3-F1
#
_entry.id   AF-A0A4Q5LKE3-F1
#
_cell.length_a   1.000
_cell.length_b   1.000
_cell.length_c   1.000
_cell.angle_alpha   90.00
_cell.angle_beta   90.00
_cell.angle_gamma   90.00
#
_symmetry.space_group_name_H-M   'P 1'
#
loop_
_entity.id
_entity.type
_entity.pdbx_description
1 polymer ?
#
loop_
_entity_poly.entity_id
_entity_poly.type
_entity_poly.pdbx_seq_one_letter_code
_entity_poly.pdbx_strand_id
1 'polypeptide(L)' 'MTRVELKEKLIAKIGTTNDEELLNQISRLVNLELFADEIYKLNPEEFEAVKEGIAQIESGLFVSEAEANRTIDKCLGR' A
#
# COMPACT_ATOMS: atom_id res chain seq x y z
N MET A 1 -16.21 -4.87 23.22
CA MET A 1 -15.35 -5.83 22.52
C MET A 1 -13.99 -5.84 23.19
N THR A 2 -13.57 -6.97 23.73
CA THR A 2 -12.29 -7.10 24.43
C THR A 2 -11.14 -7.31 23.45
N ARG A 3 -9.90 -7.10 23.90
CA ARG A 3 -8.71 -7.37 23.08
C ARG A 3 -8.66 -8.84 22.60
N VAL A 4 -9.17 -9.76 23.41
CA VAL A 4 -9.23 -11.19 23.09
C VAL A 4 -10.24 -11.44 21.98
N GLU A 5 -11.46 -10.92 22.12
CA GLU A 5 -12.51 -11.04 21.11
C GLU A 5 -12.10 -10.46 19.75
N LEU A 6 -11.35 -9.35 19.75
CA LEU A 6 -10.85 -8.74 18.51
C LEU A 6 -9.84 -9.64 17.79
N LYS A 7 -8.91 -10.27 18.53
CA LYS A 7 -7.91 -11.19 17.96
C LYS A 7 -8.57 -12.43 17.39
N GLU A 8 -9.50 -13.03 18.11
CA GLU A 8 -10.24 -14.23 17.65
C GLU A 8 -11.03 -13.94 16.37
N LYS A 9 -11.70 -12.78 16.31
CA LYS A 9 -12.45 -12.36 15.12
C LYS A 9 -11.56 -12.18 13.90
N LEU A 10 -10.37 -11.60 14.07
CA LEU A 10 -9.39 -11.44 12.98
C LEU A 10 -8.86 -12.79 12.49
N ILE A 11 -8.46 -13.68 13.41
CA ILE A 11 -7.98 -15.03 13.08
C ILE A 11 -9.06 -15.80 12.31
N ALA A 12 -10.31 -15.77 12.77
CA ALA A 12 -11.42 -16.44 12.09
C ALA A 12 -11.67 -15.88 10.68
N LYS A 13 -11.55 -14.55 10.50
CA LYS A 13 -11.72 -13.91 9.18
C LYS A 13 -10.58 -14.27 8.22
N ILE A 14 -9.34 -14.33 8.71
CA ILE A 14 -8.16 -14.74 7.94
C ILE A 14 -8.30 -16.23 7.55
N GLY A 15 -8.71 -17.09 8.47
CA GLY A 15 -8.87 -18.53 8.19
C GLY A 15 -10.03 -18.89 7.24
N THR A 16 -10.91 -17.94 6.93
CA THR A 16 -12.06 -18.17 6.04
C THR A 16 -11.96 -17.44 4.70
N THR A 17 -10.96 -16.58 4.51
CA THR A 17 -10.76 -15.88 3.24
C THR A 17 -9.82 -16.66 2.34
N ASN A 18 -10.14 -16.75 1.05
CA ASN A 18 -9.29 -17.34 0.01
C ASN A 18 -8.71 -16.27 -0.93
N ASP A 19 -8.97 -15.00 -0.65
CA ASP A 19 -8.44 -13.86 -1.39
C ASP A 19 -6.95 -13.67 -1.02
N GLU A 20 -6.08 -14.12 -1.91
CA GLU A 20 -4.63 -14.09 -1.72
C GLU A 20 -4.07 -12.65 -1.68
N GLU A 21 -4.66 -11.72 -2.43
CA GLU A 21 -4.25 -10.32 -2.42
C GLU A 21 -4.54 -9.69 -1.06
N LEU A 22 -5.75 -9.91 -0.53
CA LEU A 22 -6.13 -9.44 0.79
C LEU A 22 -5.25 -10.04 1.89
N LEU A 23 -4.92 -11.33 1.81
CA LEU A 23 -4.03 -12.00 2.76
C LEU A 23 -2.62 -11.41 2.73
N ASN A 24 -2.08 -11.13 1.55
CA ASN A 24 -0.78 -10.48 1.39
C ASN A 24 -0.76 -9.07 1.97
N GLN A 25 -1.82 -8.28 1.75
CA GLN A 25 -1.94 -6.95 2.33
C GLN A 25 -2.01 -6.98 3.86
N ILE A 26 -2.81 -7.89 4.43
CA ILE A 26 -2.91 -8.07 5.89
C ILE A 26 -1.55 -8.50 6.47
N SER A 27 -0.86 -9.44 5.81
CA SER A 27 0.48 -9.89 6.21
C SER A 27 1.48 -8.73 6.26
N ARG A 28 1.51 -7.88 5.23
CA ARG A 28 2.36 -6.68 5.22
C ARG A 28 2.02 -5.73 6.36
N LEU A 29 0.74 -5.48 6.61
CA LEU A 29 0.28 -4.57 7.67
C LEU A 29 0.68 -5.05 9.07
N VAL A 30 0.50 -6.34 9.36
CA VAL A 30 0.86 -6.92 10.66
C VAL A 30 2.38 -6.96 10.85
N ASN A 31 3.13 -7.19 9.77
CA ASN A 31 4.59 -7.18 9.81
C ASN A 31 5.17 -5.75 9.94
N LEU A 32 4.49 -4.71 9.46
CA LEU A 32 4.94 -3.32 9.60
C LEU A 32 5.11 -2.88 11.07
N GLU A 33 4.28 -3.37 11.99
CA GLU A 33 4.45 -3.12 13.43
C GLU A 33 5.74 -3.74 13.99
N LEU A 34 6.24 -4.83 13.40
CA LEU A 34 7.46 -5.50 13.84
C LEU A 34 8.73 -4.80 13.31
N PHE A 35 8.63 -4.03 12.23
CA PHE A 35 9.74 -3.33 11.58
C PHE A 35 9.81 -1.83 11.90
N ALA A 36 9.02 -1.31 12.85
CA ALA A 36 9.08 0.10 13.21
C ALA A 36 10.49 0.58 13.67
N ASP A 37 11.37 -0.36 14.05
CA ASP A 37 12.77 -0.10 14.41
C ASP A 37 13.80 -0.44 13.31
N GLU A 38 13.40 -1.05 12.17
CA GLU A 38 14.33 -1.45 11.10
C GLU A 38 14.03 -0.71 9.78
N ILE A 39 15.08 -0.14 9.17
CA ILE A 39 14.98 0.50 7.85
C ILE A 39 14.50 -0.54 6.82
N TYR A 40 13.32 -0.32 6.24
CA TYR A 40 12.76 -1.19 5.21
C TYR A 40 13.71 -1.32 4.03
N LYS A 41 14.09 -2.55 3.70
CA LYS A 41 14.92 -2.85 2.52
C LYS A 41 14.02 -3.14 1.34
N LEU A 42 14.03 -2.23 0.37
CA LEU A 42 13.33 -2.39 -0.91
C LEU A 42 13.83 -3.68 -1.60
N ASN A 43 12.89 -4.43 -2.17
CA ASN A 43 13.23 -5.48 -3.11
C ASN A 43 13.70 -4.86 -4.47
N PRO A 44 14.27 -5.65 -5.40
CA PRO A 44 14.79 -5.10 -6.66
C PRO A 44 13.74 -4.36 -7.51
N GLU A 45 12.50 -4.83 -7.52
CA GLU A 45 11.41 -4.21 -8.29
C GLU A 45 10.97 -2.89 -7.66
N GLU A 46 10.81 -2.87 -6.34
CA GLU A 46 10.49 -1.66 -5.58
C GLU A 46 11.60 -0.62 -5.71
N PHE A 47 12.87 -1.04 -5.71
CA PHE A 47 14.02 -0.15 -5.87
C PHE A 47 14.01 0.53 -7.24
N GLU A 48 13.81 -0.24 -8.33
CA GLU A 48 13.74 0.33 -9.67
C GLU A 48 12.51 1.24 -9.83
N ALA A 49 11.36 0.89 -9.24
CA ALA A 49 10.16 1.74 -9.27
C ALA A 49 10.39 3.10 -8.57
N VAL A 50 11.06 3.10 -7.42
CA VAL A 50 11.41 4.34 -6.70
C VAL A 50 12.38 5.19 -7.53
N LYS A 51 13.39 4.55 -8.12
CA LYS A 51 14.39 5.22 -8.96
C LYS A 51 13.75 5.82 -10.22
N GLU A 52 12.80 5.12 -10.83
CA GLU A 52 12.01 5.65 -11.94
C GLU A 52 11.21 6.88 -11.51
N GLY A 53 10.50 6.81 -10.39
CA GLY A 53 9.73 7.95 -9.85
C GLY A 53 10.59 9.18 -9.59
N ILE A 54 11.80 9.00 -9.05
CA ILE A 54 12.75 10.10 -8.85
C ILE A 54 13.16 10.72 -10.20
N ALA A 55 13.52 9.89 -11.19
CA ALA A 55 13.89 10.37 -12.52
C ALA A 55 12.74 11.10 -13.23
N GLN A 56 11.49 10.66 -13.03
CA GLN A 56 10.30 11.34 -13.53
C GLN A 56 10.17 12.74 -12.92
N ILE A 57 10.33 12.88 -11.60
CA ILE A 57 10.29 14.19 -10.93
C ILE A 57 11.39 15.12 -11.46
N GLU A 58 12.63 14.63 -11.55
CA GLU A 58 13.78 15.41 -12.04
C GLU A 58 13.61 15.87 -13.50
N SER A 59 12.94 15.06 -14.32
CA SER A 59 12.64 15.38 -15.72
C SER A 59 11.36 16.21 -15.92
N GLY A 60 10.67 16.59 -14.84
CA GLY A 60 9.44 17.39 -14.89
C GLY A 60 8.19 16.56 -15.23
N LEU A 61 8.29 15.23 -15.23
CA LEU A 61 7.17 14.30 -15.37
C LEU A 61 6.43 14.14 -14.03
N PHE A 62 5.97 15.25 -13.47
CA PHE A 62 5.09 15.27 -12.31
C PHE A 62 3.80 16.00 -12.66
N VAL A 63 2.77 15.76 -11.87
CA VAL A 63 1.51 16.52 -11.93
C VAL A 63 1.24 17.10 -10.56
N SER A 64 0.72 18.32 -10.54
CA SER A 64 0.16 18.88 -9.31
C SER A 64 -1.11 18.10 -8.93
N GLU A 65 -1.45 18.15 -7.64
CA GLU A 65 -2.70 17.57 -7.14
C GLU A 65 -3.93 18.08 -7.90
N ALA A 66 -3.96 19.38 -8.23
CA ALA A 66 -5.05 19.98 -9.00
C ALA A 66 -5.16 19.40 -10.41
N GLU A 67 -4.04 19.17 -11.10
CA GLU A 67 -4.01 18.56 -12.43
C GLU A 67 -4.40 17.08 -12.40
N ALA A 68 -3.96 16.35 -11.38
CA ALA A 68 -4.34 14.97 -11.15
C ALA A 68 -5.86 14.85 -10.94
N ASN A 69 -6.43 15.66 -10.04
CA ASN A 69 -7.86 15.68 -9.76
C ASN A 69 -8.67 16.02 -11.01
N ARG A 70 -8.25 17.04 -11.76
CA ARG A 70 -8.92 17.41 -13.03
C ARG A 70 -8.90 16.27 -14.05
N THR A 71 -7.81 15.51 -14.11
CA THR A 71 -7.69 14.35 -15.01
C THR A 71 -8.64 13.23 -14.59
N ILE A 72 -8.73 12.97 -13.28
CA ILE A 72 -9.65 11.99 -12.70
C ILE A 72 -11.09 12.37 -12.99
N ASP A 73 -11.48 13.62 -12.75
CA ASP A 73 -12.83 14.12 -13.02
C ASP A 73 -13.20 13.96 -14.51
N LYS A 74 -12.27 14.30 -15.40
CA LYS A 74 -12.44 14.08 -16.85
C LYS A 74 -12.62 12.61 -17.21
N CYS A 75 -11.85 11.70 -16.61
CA CYS A 75 -11.98 10.26 -16.83
C CYS A 75 -13.30 9.70 -16.29
N LEU A 76 -13.81 10.26 -15.19
CA LEU A 76 -15.07 9.86 -14.56
C LEU A 76 -16.30 10.59 -15.13
N GLY A 77 -16.10 11.52 -16.08
CA GLY A 77 -17.18 12.28 -16.72
C GLY A 77 -17.90 13.24 -15.77
N ARG A 78 -17.18 13.79 -14.79
CA ARG A 78 -17.68 14.73 -13.77
C ARG A 78 -17.26 16.17 -14.05
#